data_AF-A0A2V8HCJ6-F1
#
_entry.id   AF-A0A2V8HCJ6-F1
#
_cell.length_a   1.000
_cell.length_b   1.000
_cell.length_c   1.000
_cell.angle_alpha   90.00
_cell.angle_beta   90.00
_cell.angle_gamma   90.00
#
_symmetry.space_group_name_H-M   'P 1'
#
loop_
_entity.id
_entity.type
_entity.pdbx_description
1 polymer ?
#
loop_
_entity_poly.entity_id
_entity_poly.type
_entity_poly.pdbx_seq_one_letter_code
_entity_poly.pdbx_strand_id
1 'polypeptide(L)'
;MVASRARVSSLLEWIAASAAIIAVIAVGSVLVRDLRTVSAVTPVIAHEDAVADPPAAVPTRSVSVPVLLLSDGSQLHVGDTVAEVTNRLGRDAEAAPRAIDRTSSGDRETRFYAQGGQRFAVVLQALAGDGQVRVSAIYLPSSR
;
A
#
# COMPACT_ATOMS: atom_id res chain seq x y z
N MET A 1 -11.59 -56.40 45.70
CA MET A 1 -11.04 -56.30 44.32
C MET A 1 -11.86 -55.42 43.36
N VAL A 2 -13.13 -55.09 43.61
CA VAL A 2 -13.95 -54.23 42.72
C VAL A 2 -13.61 -52.74 42.85
N ALA A 3 -13.34 -52.26 44.07
CA ALA A 3 -13.05 -50.83 44.33
C ALA A 3 -11.75 -50.33 43.68
N SER A 4 -10.72 -51.17 43.58
CA SER A 4 -9.48 -50.83 42.88
C SER A 4 -9.68 -50.75 41.37
N ARG A 5 -10.53 -51.61 40.78
CA ARG A 5 -10.87 -51.58 39.35
C ARG A 5 -11.67 -50.33 38.98
N ALA A 6 -12.60 -49.91 39.83
CA ALA A 6 -13.36 -48.67 39.65
C ALA A 6 -12.47 -47.42 39.75
N ARG A 7 -11.51 -47.38 40.68
CA ARG A 7 -10.55 -46.28 40.80
C ARG A 7 -9.58 -46.20 39.62
N VAL A 8 -9.11 -47.35 39.12
CA VAL A 8 -8.27 -47.41 37.92
C VAL A 8 -9.06 -46.96 36.69
N SER A 9 -10.33 -47.35 36.55
CA SER A 9 -11.22 -46.89 35.48
C SER A 9 -11.42 -45.37 35.53
N SER A 10 -11.65 -44.81 36.72
CA SER A 10 -11.81 -43.37 36.91
C SER A 10 -10.52 -42.61 36.62
N LEU A 11 -9.35 -43.12 37.05
CA LEU A 11 -8.05 -42.56 36.70
C LEU A 11 -7.82 -42.59 35.18
N LEU A 12 -8.16 -43.70 34.52
CA LEU A 12 -8.03 -43.85 33.07
C LEU A 12 -8.94 -42.87 32.31
N GLU A 13 -10.17 -42.68 32.81
CA GLU A 13 -11.15 -41.72 32.29
C GLU A 13 -10.67 -40.28 32.44
N TRP A 14 -10.11 -39.92 33.60
CA TRP A 14 -9.51 -38.60 33.82
C TRP A 14 -8.30 -38.35 32.92
N ILE A 15 -7.47 -39.38 32.68
CA ILE A 15 -6.35 -39.31 31.75
C ILE A 15 -6.87 -39.12 30.32
N ALA A 16 -7.89 -39.87 29.91
CA ALA A 16 -8.48 -39.76 28.58
C ALA A 16 -9.15 -38.38 28.36
N ALA A 17 -9.88 -37.87 29.35
CA ALA A 17 -10.48 -36.55 29.32
C ALA A 17 -9.42 -35.45 29.21
N SER A 18 -8.34 -35.56 30.01
CA SER A 18 -7.22 -34.61 29.98
C SER A 18 -6.49 -34.63 28.64
N ALA A 19 -6.26 -35.83 28.08
CA ALA A 19 -5.67 -35.99 26.75
C ALA A 19 -6.54 -35.36 25.64
N ALA A 20 -7.87 -35.54 25.73
CA ALA A 20 -8.80 -34.92 24.80
C ALA A 20 -8.77 -33.39 24.87
N ILE A 21 -8.73 -32.82 26.08
CA ILE A 21 -8.62 -31.36 26.28
C ILE A 21 -7.31 -30.83 25.69
N ILE A 22 -6.18 -31.49 25.97
CA ILE A 22 -4.87 -31.10 25.44
C ILE A 22 -4.87 -31.16 23.90
N ALA A 23 -5.46 -32.20 23.31
CA ALA A 23 -5.57 -32.33 21.86
C ALA A 23 -6.37 -31.18 21.23
N VAL A 24 -7.52 -30.81 21.83
CA VAL A 24 -8.32 -29.66 21.37
C VAL A 24 -7.54 -28.35 21.48
N ILE A 25 -6.84 -28.14 22.60
CA ILE A 25 -6.00 -26.95 22.79
C ILE A 25 -4.86 -26.93 21.77
N ALA A 26 -4.22 -28.06 21.48
CA ALA A 26 -3.15 -28.15 20.49
C ALA A 26 -3.64 -27.82 19.08
N VAL A 27 -4.77 -28.39 18.64
CA VAL A 27 -5.38 -28.08 17.34
C VAL A 27 -5.80 -26.61 17.27
N GLY A 28 -6.46 -26.10 18.31
CA GLY A 28 -6.84 -24.69 18.42
C GLY A 28 -5.62 -23.77 18.41
N SER A 29 -4.52 -24.17 19.05
CA SER A 29 -3.28 -23.41 19.05
C SER A 29 -2.59 -23.43 17.69
N VAL A 30 -2.67 -24.50 16.90
CA VAL A 30 -2.16 -24.51 15.53
C VAL A 30 -2.99 -23.57 14.67
N LEU A 31 -4.32 -23.60 14.78
CA LEU A 31 -5.19 -22.68 14.04
C LEU A 31 -4.96 -21.21 14.43
N VAL A 32 -4.86 -20.91 15.73
CA VAL A 32 -4.55 -19.55 16.21
C VAL A 32 -3.13 -19.14 15.86
N ARG A 33 -2.18 -20.08 15.87
CA ARG A 33 -0.81 -19.83 15.40
C ARG A 33 -0.84 -19.54 13.92
N ASP A 34 -1.52 -20.32 13.09
CA ASP A 34 -1.68 -20.09 11.65
C ASP A 34 -2.34 -18.73 11.40
N LEU A 35 -3.36 -18.35 12.17
CA LEU A 35 -3.98 -17.02 12.08
C LEU A 35 -3.08 -15.89 12.60
N ARG A 36 -2.13 -16.16 13.50
CA ARG A 36 -1.12 -15.17 13.96
C ARG A 36 0.16 -15.16 13.12
N THR A 37 0.50 -16.27 12.45
CA THR A 37 1.64 -16.43 11.53
C THR A 37 1.25 -16.11 10.09
N VAL A 38 -0.05 -16.06 9.79
CA VAL A 38 -0.61 -14.94 9.02
C VAL A 38 -0.35 -13.69 9.86
N SER A 39 0.94 -13.32 9.95
CA SER A 39 1.38 -11.97 10.23
C SER A 39 0.44 -11.11 9.45
N ALA A 40 -0.14 -10.09 10.09
CA ALA A 40 -0.87 -9.04 9.42
C ALA A 40 -0.21 -8.86 8.06
N VAL A 41 -0.89 -9.35 7.02
CA VAL A 41 -0.68 -8.83 5.70
C VAL A 41 -1.25 -7.45 5.94
N THR A 42 -0.38 -6.53 6.40
CA THR A 42 -0.40 -5.16 5.94
C THR A 42 -0.81 -5.34 4.49
N PRO A 43 -2.01 -4.89 4.06
CA PRO A 43 -2.37 -5.02 2.68
C PRO A 43 -1.11 -4.61 1.92
N VAL A 44 -0.57 -5.56 1.15
CA VAL A 44 0.54 -5.25 0.28
C VAL A 44 -0.08 -4.31 -0.73
N ILE A 45 -0.13 -3.03 -0.36
CA ILE A 45 0.21 -1.94 -1.25
C ILE A 45 1.58 -2.38 -1.73
N ALA A 46 1.61 -3.02 -2.90
CA ALA A 46 2.82 -3.48 -3.53
C ALA A 46 3.82 -2.33 -3.48
N HIS A 47 4.91 -2.51 -2.72
CA HIS A 47 5.90 -1.46 -2.49
C HIS A 47 5.28 -0.12 -2.07
N GLU A 48 5.18 0.13 -0.76
CA GLU A 48 5.68 1.44 -0.32
C GLU A 48 7.18 1.43 -0.64
N ASP A 49 7.52 1.67 -1.92
CA ASP A 49 8.76 2.32 -2.27
C ASP A 49 8.85 3.49 -1.28
N ALA A 50 9.85 3.45 -0.40
CA ALA A 50 10.10 4.50 0.57
C ALA A 50 9.84 5.82 -0.15
N VAL A 51 8.86 6.61 0.31
CA VAL A 51 8.35 7.80 -0.40
C VAL A 51 9.55 8.55 -0.93
N ALA A 52 9.81 8.38 -2.23
CA ALA A 52 11.08 8.80 -2.78
C ALA A 52 11.17 10.30 -2.61
N ASP A 53 12.33 10.78 -2.17
CA ASP A 53 12.53 12.18 -1.83
C ASP A 53 11.90 13.08 -2.91
N PRO A 54 11.08 14.08 -2.53
CA PRO A 54 10.38 14.88 -3.50
C PRO A 54 11.40 15.52 -4.45
N PRO A 55 11.15 15.53 -5.77
CA PRO A 55 12.05 16.17 -6.72
C PRO A 55 12.33 17.62 -6.30
N ALA A 56 13.55 18.11 -6.54
CA ALA A 56 13.96 19.46 -6.15
C ALA A 56 13.03 20.57 -6.68
N ALA A 57 12.32 20.30 -7.78
CA ALA A 57 11.35 21.23 -8.38
C ALA A 57 9.99 21.25 -7.66
N VAL A 58 9.68 20.25 -6.83
CA VAL A 58 8.45 20.23 -6.01
C VAL A 58 8.64 21.14 -4.80
N PRO A 59 7.73 22.10 -4.54
CA PRO A 59 7.85 22.98 -3.38
C PRO A 59 7.92 22.21 -2.07
N THR A 60 8.80 22.62 -1.15
CA THR A 60 9.10 21.92 0.12
C THR A 60 7.89 21.71 1.04
N ARG A 61 6.81 22.47 0.83
CA ARG A 61 5.56 22.36 1.61
C ARG A 61 4.44 21.65 0.85
N SER A 62 4.78 20.85 -0.16
CA SER A 62 3.79 20.07 -0.89
C SER A 62 3.48 18.76 -0.17
N VAL A 63 2.24 18.29 -0.27
CA VAL A 63 1.79 17.02 0.29
C VAL A 63 1.58 16.04 -0.84
N SER A 64 2.11 14.83 -0.71
CA SER A 64 1.87 13.74 -1.66
C SER A 64 0.49 13.13 -1.41
N VAL A 65 -0.28 12.91 -2.47
CA VAL A 65 -1.61 12.28 -2.42
C VAL A 65 -1.67 11.09 -3.38
N PRO A 66 -2.32 9.98 -3.01
CA PRO A 66 -2.45 8.81 -3.88
C PRO A 66 -3.47 9.04 -5.02
N VAL A 67 -4.46 9.90 -4.78
CA VAL A 67 -5.53 10.25 -5.72
C VAL A 67 -5.82 11.74 -5.63
N LEU A 68 -6.00 12.38 -6.78
CA LEU A 68 -6.44 13.76 -6.91
C LEU A 68 -7.77 13.82 -7.65
N LEU A 69 -8.78 14.44 -7.03
CA LEU A 69 -10.04 14.77 -7.67
C LEU A 69 -9.90 16.09 -8.45
N LEU A 70 -10.17 16.05 -9.76
CA LEU A 70 -10.12 17.19 -10.65
C LEU A 70 -11.45 17.94 -10.65
N SER A 71 -11.46 19.18 -11.16
CA SER A 71 -12.63 20.05 -11.13
C SER A 71 -13.82 19.55 -11.96
N ASP A 72 -13.56 18.67 -12.92
CA ASP A 72 -14.57 18.01 -13.76
C ASP A 72 -15.15 16.73 -13.10
N GLY A 73 -14.70 16.40 -11.89
CA GLY A 73 -15.08 15.18 -11.16
C GLY A 73 -14.28 13.94 -11.54
N SER A 74 -13.38 14.02 -12.52
CA SER A 74 -12.47 12.92 -12.86
C SER A 74 -11.37 12.78 -11.80
N GLN A 75 -10.76 11.60 -11.74
CA GLN A 75 -9.74 11.28 -10.76
C GLN A 75 -8.41 10.94 -11.44
N LEU A 76 -7.34 11.47 -10.88
CA LEU A 76 -5.96 11.16 -11.24
C LEU A 76 -5.34 10.31 -10.14
N HIS A 77 -4.78 9.16 -10.49
CA HIS A 77 -4.22 8.19 -9.55
C HIS A 77 -2.71 8.03 -9.72
N VAL A 78 -2.03 7.74 -8.63
CA VAL A 78 -0.69 7.13 -8.69
C VAL A 78 -0.79 5.78 -9.40
N GLY A 79 0.11 5.54 -10.35
CA GLY A 79 0.13 4.37 -11.24
C GLY A 79 -0.47 4.61 -12.63
N ASP A 80 -1.23 5.70 -12.82
CA ASP A 80 -1.77 6.07 -14.13
C ASP A 80 -0.65 6.25 -15.16
N THR A 81 -0.91 5.84 -16.39
CA THR A 81 0.01 6.01 -17.52
C THR A 81 0.04 7.44 -18.02
N VAL A 82 1.11 7.84 -18.70
CA VAL A 82 1.20 9.18 -19.34
C VAL A 82 0.03 9.45 -20.31
N ALA A 83 -0.46 8.42 -21.00
CA ALA A 83 -1.60 8.55 -21.90
C ALA A 83 -2.89 8.89 -21.15
N GLU A 84 -3.16 8.22 -20.02
CA GLU A 84 -4.31 8.50 -19.16
C GLU A 84 -4.23 9.90 -18.54
N VAL A 85 -3.05 10.31 -18.08
CA VAL A 85 -2.81 11.68 -17.59
C VAL A 85 -3.11 12.71 -18.68
N THR A 86 -2.60 12.49 -19.89
CA THR A 86 -2.78 13.41 -21.03
C THR A 86 -4.25 13.48 -21.46
N ASN A 87 -4.97 12.36 -21.44
CA ASN A 87 -6.39 12.34 -21.79
C ASN A 87 -7.26 13.10 -20.78
N ARG A 88 -6.91 13.10 -19.48
CA ARG A 88 -7.67 13.79 -18.44
C ARG A 88 -7.33 15.27 -18.32
N LEU A 89 -6.05 15.62 -18.40
CA LEU A 89 -5.58 17.00 -18.17
C LEU A 89 -5.45 17.81 -19.47
N GLY A 90 -5.21 17.15 -20.60
CA GLY A 90 -4.78 17.81 -21.83
C GLY A 90 -3.38 18.41 -21.71
N ARG A 91 -2.79 18.81 -22.84
CA ARG A 91 -1.47 19.49 -22.85
C ARG A 91 -1.57 20.96 -22.46
N ASP A 92 -2.72 21.59 -22.66
CA ASP A 92 -2.89 23.03 -22.43
C ASP A 92 -3.00 23.40 -20.94
N ALA A 93 -3.23 22.42 -20.07
CA ALA A 93 -3.29 22.62 -18.62
C ALA A 93 -1.91 22.72 -17.93
N GLU A 94 -0.82 22.52 -18.69
CA GLU A 94 0.54 22.60 -18.15
C GLU A 94 0.89 24.07 -17.83
N ALA A 95 1.15 24.34 -16.55
CA ALA A 95 1.28 25.69 -16.02
C ALA A 95 2.72 26.20 -15.93
N ALA A 96 3.71 25.30 -16.01
CA ALA A 96 5.12 25.63 -15.95
C ALA A 96 5.96 24.59 -16.71
N PRO A 97 7.19 24.92 -17.13
CA PRO A 97 8.07 23.96 -17.77
C PRO A 97 8.30 22.73 -16.90
N ARG A 98 8.28 21.56 -17.53
CA ARG A 98 8.67 20.31 -16.86
C ARG A 98 10.10 20.38 -16.32
N ALA A 99 10.31 19.70 -15.19
CA ALA A 99 11.63 19.46 -14.63
C ALA A 99 12.02 17.99 -14.78
N ILE A 100 13.29 17.72 -15.05
CA ILE A 100 13.81 16.35 -15.14
C ILE A 100 14.84 16.19 -14.03
N ASP A 101 14.66 15.16 -13.21
CA ASP A 101 15.58 14.76 -12.16
C ASP A 101 16.14 13.37 -12.49
N ARG A 102 17.45 13.17 -12.39
CA ARG A 102 18.10 11.90 -12.72
C ARG A 102 18.38 11.12 -11.45
N THR A 103 17.68 10.00 -11.29
CA THR A 103 17.79 9.13 -10.11
C THR A 103 18.50 7.83 -10.45
N SER A 104 18.88 7.05 -9.43
CA SER A 104 19.41 5.68 -9.61
C SER A 104 18.41 4.75 -10.31
N SER A 105 17.11 5.05 -10.21
CA SER A 105 16.02 4.30 -10.84
C SER A 105 15.61 4.87 -12.21
N GLY A 106 16.41 5.78 -12.78
CA GLY A 106 16.16 6.42 -14.08
C GLY A 106 15.74 7.89 -13.98
N ASP A 107 15.37 8.46 -15.13
CA ASP A 107 14.90 9.84 -15.22
C ASP A 107 13.47 9.95 -14.64
N ARG A 108 13.26 10.95 -13.78
CA ARG A 108 12.00 11.32 -13.17
C ARG A 108 11.57 12.68 -13.70
N GLU A 109 10.43 12.72 -14.38
CA GLU A 109 9.88 13.95 -14.98
C GLU A 109 8.81 14.52 -14.04
N THR A 110 8.93 15.79 -13.66
CA THR A 110 7.90 16.51 -12.91
C THR A 110 7.20 17.49 -13.83
N ARG A 111 5.87 17.37 -13.95
CA ARG A 111 5.01 18.29 -14.70
C ARG A 111 4.13 19.08 -13.76
N PHE A 112 3.89 20.34 -14.09
CA PHE A 112 3.12 21.26 -13.26
C PHE A 112 1.81 21.61 -13.96
N TYR A 113 0.70 21.48 -13.26
CA TYR A 113 -0.63 21.71 -13.80
C TYR A 113 -1.38 22.77 -13.00
N ALA A 114 -2.28 23.48 -13.68
CA ALA A 114 -3.26 24.36 -13.08
C ALA A 114 -4.62 24.14 -13.73
N GLN A 115 -5.57 23.58 -12.98
CA GLN A 115 -6.91 23.29 -13.49
C GLN A 115 -7.95 23.61 -12.42
N GLY A 116 -9.05 24.27 -12.81
CA GLY A 116 -10.14 24.62 -11.87
C GLY A 116 -9.68 25.47 -10.68
N GLY A 117 -8.62 26.26 -10.83
CA GLY A 117 -8.03 27.07 -9.75
C GLY A 117 -7.09 26.30 -8.80
N GLN A 118 -6.98 24.98 -8.94
CA GLN A 118 -6.04 24.16 -8.18
C GLN A 118 -4.72 24.01 -8.94
N ARG A 119 -3.60 24.19 -8.25
CA ARG A 119 -2.26 23.90 -8.77
C ARG A 119 -1.75 22.61 -8.17
N PHE A 120 -1.08 21.79 -8.96
CA PHE A 120 -0.51 20.53 -8.50
C PHE A 120 0.65 20.11 -9.40
N ALA A 121 1.51 19.23 -8.90
CA ALA A 121 2.58 18.63 -9.67
C ALA A 121 2.36 17.12 -9.80
N VAL A 122 2.65 16.58 -10.97
CA VAL A 122 2.59 15.14 -11.26
C VAL A 122 4.01 14.70 -11.56
N VAL A 123 4.46 13.67 -10.85
CA VAL A 123 5.76 13.06 -11.05
C VAL A 123 5.59 11.79 -11.84
N LEU A 124 6.31 11.68 -12.94
CA LEU A 124 6.29 10.59 -13.89
C LEU A 124 7.63 9.86 -13.83
N GLN A 125 7.59 8.54 -13.73
CA GLN A 125 8.78 7.70 -13.67
C GLN A 125 8.51 6.34 -14.30
N ALA A 126 9.53 5.73 -14.89
CA ALA A 126 9.44 4.35 -15.37
C ALA A 126 9.36 3.38 -14.19
N LEU A 127 8.39 2.46 -14.21
CA LEU A 127 8.26 1.43 -13.19
C LEU A 127 9.28 0.31 -13.44
N ALA A 128 9.94 -0.16 -12.37
CA ALA A 128 10.85 -1.29 -12.43
C ALA A 128 10.07 -2.58 -12.75
N GLY A 129 10.10 -3.01 -14.02
CA GLY A 129 9.48 -4.25 -14.47
C GLY A 129 9.05 -4.22 -15.93
N ASP A 130 8.26 -3.22 -16.32
CA ASP A 130 7.73 -3.07 -17.69
C ASP A 130 8.34 -1.88 -18.45
N GLY A 131 9.07 -1.00 -17.76
CA GLY A 131 9.66 0.22 -18.33
C GLY A 131 8.61 1.27 -18.72
N GLN A 132 7.34 1.06 -18.37
CA GLN A 132 6.28 2.02 -18.66
C GLN A 132 6.38 3.21 -17.72
N VAL A 133 6.32 4.40 -18.30
CA VAL A 133 6.26 5.64 -17.53
C VAL A 133 4.87 5.80 -16.95
N ARG A 134 4.80 5.89 -15.63
CA ARG A 134 3.57 6.04 -14.84
C ARG A 134 3.70 7.17 -13.84
N VAL A 135 2.57 7.63 -13.34
CA VAL A 135 2.52 8.56 -12.21
C VAL A 135 3.10 7.87 -10.99
N SER A 136 4.23 8.36 -10.48
CA SER A 136 4.84 7.85 -9.24
C SER A 136 4.43 8.67 -8.02
N ALA A 137 4.06 9.94 -8.18
CA ALA A 137 3.54 10.78 -7.12
C ALA A 137 2.70 11.93 -7.65
N ILE A 138 1.76 12.41 -6.84
CA ILE A 138 0.97 13.62 -7.09
C ILE A 138 1.14 14.55 -5.90
N TYR A 139 1.57 15.79 -6.14
CA TYR A 139 1.86 16.77 -5.09
C TYR A 139 0.89 17.94 -5.14
N LEU A 140 0.29 18.24 -4.00
CA LEU A 140 -0.53 19.42 -3.77
C LEU A 140 0.24 20.46 -2.94
N PRO A 141 0.21 21.75 -3.30
CA PRO A 141 0.75 22.79 -2.43
C PRO A 141 -0.10 22.85 -1.15
N SER A 142 0.54 22.83 0.03
CA SER A 142 -0.21 23.11 1.26
C SER A 142 -0.55 24.61 1.34
N SER A 143 -1.84 24.92 1.37
CA SER A 143 -2.34 26.24 1.72
C SER A 143 -2.26 26.44 3.24
N ARG A 144 -1.68 27.55 3.68
CA ARG A 144 -1.94 28.10 5.02
C ARG A 144 -3.07 29.11 4.94
#